data_AF-A0A957TXX6-F1
#
_entry.id   AF-A0A957TXX6-F1
#
_cell.length_a   1.000
_cell.length_b   1.000
_cell.length_c   1.000
_cell.angle_alpha   90.00
_cell.angle_beta   90.00
_cell.angle_gamma   90.00
#
_symmetry.space_group_name_H-M   'P 1'
#
loop_
_entity.id
_entity.type
_entity.pdbx_description
1 polymer ?
#
loop_
_entity_poly.entity_id
_entity_poly.type
_entity_poly.pdbx_seq_one_letter_code
_entity_poly.pdbx_strand_id
1 'polypeptide(L)'
;MRTDLFDYTLPPALIAQQPAEPRDSSRLLILDRASGALEHTTFGRLRDKLTAGDLLVANDSRVIPARLFGHKATGGKAEVFLLKQLD
;
A
#
# COMPACT_ATOMS: atom_id res chain seq x y z
N MET A 1 -12.25 -10.39 16.04
CA MET A 1 -10.85 -10.78 15.79
C MET A 1 -10.07 -10.52 17.07
N ARG A 2 -9.26 -11.47 17.54
CA ARG A 2 -8.36 -11.29 18.69
C ARG A 2 -7.13 -10.51 18.24
N THR A 3 -7.09 -9.22 18.54
CA THR A 3 -6.04 -8.30 18.05
C THR A 3 -4.71 -8.49 18.76
N ASP A 4 -4.71 -9.08 19.96
CA ASP A 4 -3.54 -9.38 20.78
C ASP A 4 -2.60 -10.41 20.14
N LEU A 5 -3.11 -11.28 19.25
CA LEU A 5 -2.29 -12.24 18.50
C LEU A 5 -1.30 -11.59 17.52
N PHE A 6 -1.42 -10.28 17.28
CA PHE A 6 -0.60 -9.53 16.33
C PHE A 6 0.22 -8.42 17.02
N ASP A 7 0.21 -8.39 18.35
CA ASP A 7 0.97 -7.40 19.12
C ASP A 7 2.46 -7.76 19.18
N TYR A 8 3.32 -6.73 19.14
CA TYR A 8 4.77 -6.88 19.26
C TYR A 8 5.40 -5.62 19.85
N THR A 9 6.54 -5.78 20.52
CA THR A 9 7.27 -4.63 21.07
C THR A 9 7.93 -3.83 19.95
N LEU A 10 7.41 -2.62 19.70
CA LEU A 10 8.00 -1.65 18.76
C LEU A 10 8.53 -0.42 19.54
N PRO A 11 9.85 -0.30 19.73
CA PRO A 11 10.45 0.91 20.26
C PRO A 11 10.06 2.14 19.41
N PRO A 12 9.55 3.24 20.00
CA PRO A 12 9.11 4.41 19.24
C PRO A 12 10.20 5.02 18.35
N ALA A 13 11.47 4.93 18.77
CA ALA A 13 12.61 5.41 18.02
C ALA A 13 12.86 4.67 16.69
N LEU A 14 12.28 3.48 16.50
CA LEU A 14 12.38 2.71 15.25
C LEU A 14 11.28 3.08 14.24
N ILE A 15 10.34 3.95 14.60
CA ILE A 15 9.34 4.49 13.68
C ILE A 15 9.97 5.64 12.91
N ALA A 16 10.24 5.42 11.62
CA ALA A 16 10.82 6.43 10.75
C ALA A 16 9.94 7.69 10.69
N GLN A 17 10.53 8.84 11.01
CA GLN A 17 9.86 10.15 10.94
C GLN A 17 10.03 10.81 9.57
N GLN A 18 11.03 10.37 8.81
CA GLN A 18 11.36 10.83 7.47
C GLN A 18 11.78 9.64 6.62
N PRO A 19 11.56 9.67 5.30
CA PRO A 19 12.02 8.62 4.42
C PRO A 19 13.55 8.62 4.30
N ALA A 20 14.11 7.46 3.93
CA ALA A 20 15.50 7.38 3.50
C ALA A 20 15.71 8.13 2.18
N GLU A 21 16.89 8.73 2.00
CA GLU A 21 17.29 9.42 0.77
C GLU A 21 18.66 8.92 0.30
N PRO A 22 18.78 8.35 -0.93
CA PRO A 22 17.70 8.12 -1.90
C PRO A 22 16.70 7.06 -1.41
N ARG A 23 15.46 7.07 -1.92
CA ARG A 23 14.37 6.20 -1.42
C ARG A 23 14.68 4.71 -1.43
N ASP A 24 15.43 4.25 -2.43
CA ASP A 24 15.81 2.87 -2.63
C ASP A 24 16.99 2.41 -1.73
N SER A 25 17.58 3.33 -0.95
CA SER A 25 18.55 3.00 0.10
C SER A 25 17.91 2.40 1.36
N SER A 26 16.58 2.40 1.45
CA SER A 26 15.85 1.76 2.54
C SER A 26 16.16 0.27 2.64
N ARG A 27 16.15 -0.27 3.88
CA ARG A 27 16.37 -1.69 4.13
C ARG A 27 15.20 -2.51 3.58
N LEU A 28 15.51 -3.66 3.00
CA LEU A 28 14.55 -4.67 2.56
C LEU A 28 14.79 -5.96 3.36
N LEU A 29 13.75 -6.42 4.07
CA LEU A 29 13.72 -7.74 4.70
C LEU A 29 13.03 -8.71 3.73
N ILE A 30 13.71 -9.79 3.39
CA ILE A 30 13.17 -10.87 2.57
C ILE A 30 12.86 -12.05 3.48
N LEU A 31 11.63 -12.54 3.39
CA LEU A 31 11.17 -13.75 4.07
C LEU A 31 10.87 -14.82 3.02
N ASP A 32 11.63 -15.92 3.06
CA ASP A 32 11.25 -17.12 2.34
C ASP A 32 10.11 -17.82 3.09
N ARG A 33 8.92 -17.87 2.49
CA ARG A 33 7.71 -18.40 3.15
C ARG A 33 7.75 -19.90 3.39
N ALA A 34 8.51 -20.66 2.61
CA ALA A 34 8.53 -22.12 2.69
C ALA A 34 9.47 -22.61 3.81
N SER A 35 10.62 -21.95 3.94
CA SER A 35 11.67 -22.30 4.91
C SER A 35 11.66 -21.44 6.17
N GLY A 36 11.05 -20.25 6.10
CA GLY A 36 11.15 -19.23 7.16
C GLY A 36 12.48 -18.48 7.16
N ALA A 37 13.35 -18.70 6.18
CA ALA A 37 14.65 -18.03 6.12
C ALA A 37 14.49 -16.51 5.94
N LEU A 38 15.35 -15.76 6.64
CA LEU A 38 15.39 -14.29 6.57
C LEU A 38 16.68 -13.83 5.88
N GLU A 39 16.54 -12.87 4.99
CA GLU A 39 17.66 -12.17 4.36
C GLU A 39 17.48 -10.66 4.49
N HIS A 40 18.58 -9.96 4.76
CA HIS A 40 18.62 -8.50 4.83
C HIS A 40 19.38 -7.92 3.64
N THR A 41 18.78 -6.95 2.96
CA THR A 41 19.38 -6.22 1.84
C THR A 41 18.85 -4.79 1.78
N THR A 42 19.01 -4.09 0.66
CA THR A 42 18.42 -2.76 0.37
C THR A 42 17.40 -2.84 -0.75
N PHE A 43 16.45 -1.90 -0.78
CA PHE A 43 15.37 -1.89 -1.76
C PHE A 43 15.88 -1.73 -3.21
N GLY A 44 17.00 -1.02 -3.42
CA GLY A 44 17.66 -0.92 -4.73
C GLY A 44 18.08 -2.27 -5.32
N ARG A 45 18.18 -3.33 -4.50
CA ARG A 45 18.48 -4.70 -4.93
C ARG A 45 17.24 -5.56 -5.19
N LEU A 46 16.03 -5.01 -5.13
CA LEU A 46 14.79 -5.76 -5.34
C LEU A 46 14.79 -6.50 -6.70
N ARG A 47 15.38 -5.89 -7.73
CA ARG A 47 15.51 -6.52 -9.06
C ARG A 47 16.20 -7.88 -9.01
N ASP A 48 17.17 -8.07 -8.10
CA ASP A 48 17.93 -9.33 -7.98
C ASP A 48 17.04 -10.50 -7.52
N LYS A 49 15.82 -10.22 -7.04
CA LYS A 49 14.84 -11.19 -6.54
C LYS A 49 13.67 -11.42 -7.49
N LEU A 50 13.66 -10.75 -8.65
CA LEU A 50 12.63 -10.90 -9.67
C LEU A 50 13.19 -11.74 -10.83
N THR A 51 12.32 -12.53 -11.42
CA THR A 51 12.61 -13.35 -12.60
C THR A 51 11.84 -12.85 -13.81
N ALA A 52 12.31 -13.22 -15.01
CA ALA A 52 11.62 -12.85 -16.24
C ALA A 52 10.21 -13.48 -16.25
N GLY A 53 9.19 -12.64 -16.46
CA GLY A 53 7.78 -13.04 -16.40
C GLY A 53 7.05 -12.61 -15.13
N ASP A 54 7.76 -12.15 -14.10
CA ASP A 54 7.13 -11.58 -12.91
C ASP A 54 6.40 -10.27 -13.23
N LEU A 55 5.23 -10.08 -12.63
CA LEU A 55 4.42 -8.87 -12.75
C LEU A 55 4.44 -8.06 -11.45
N LEU A 56 4.96 -6.84 -11.52
CA LEU A 56 4.82 -5.86 -10.45
C LEU A 56 3.51 -5.09 -10.63
N VAL A 57 2.60 -5.26 -9.68
CA VAL A 57 1.36 -4.48 -9.61
C VAL A 57 1.56 -3.36 -8.61
N ALA A 58 1.64 -2.12 -9.10
CA ALA A 58 1.73 -0.93 -8.26
C ALA A 58 0.38 -0.22 -8.20
N ASN A 59 0.04 0.29 -7.02
CA ASN A 59 -1.15 1.12 -6.85
C ASN A 59 -0.82 2.58 -7.18
N ASP A 60 -1.52 3.13 -8.18
CA ASP A 60 -1.51 4.56 -8.51
C ASP A 60 -2.82 5.19 -8.01
N SER A 61 -2.75 5.86 -6.86
CA SER A 61 -3.91 6.53 -6.25
C SER A 61 -4.16 7.90 -6.89
N ARG A 62 -5.38 8.12 -7.39
CA ARG A 62 -5.80 9.42 -7.95
C ARG A 62 -7.01 9.97 -7.22
N VAL A 63 -6.98 11.25 -6.90
CA VAL A 63 -8.15 11.97 -6.37
C VAL A 63 -8.98 12.48 -7.53
N ILE A 64 -10.23 12.03 -7.64
CA ILE A 64 -11.19 12.53 -8.63
C ILE A 64 -12.28 13.29 -7.88
N PRO A 65 -12.53 14.58 -8.20
CA PRO A 65 -13.65 15.33 -7.64
C PRO A 65 -14.95 14.82 -8.29
N ALA A 66 -15.42 13.70 -7.79
CA ALA A 66 -16.49 12.89 -8.37
C ALA A 66 -17.77 12.89 -7.52
N ARG A 67 -17.82 13.73 -6.49
CA ARG A 67 -18.90 13.78 -5.50
C ARG A 67 -19.97 14.77 -5.93
N LEU A 68 -21.17 14.29 -6.16
CA LEU A 68 -22.33 15.09 -6.55
C LEU A 68 -23.43 14.96 -5.49
N PHE A 69 -24.13 16.06 -5.24
CA PHE A 69 -25.31 16.08 -4.36
C PHE A 69 -26.56 16.35 -5.20
N GLY A 70 -27.65 15.68 -4.87
CA GLY A 70 -28.92 15.83 -5.57
C GLY A 70 -30.11 15.46 -4.72
N HIS A 71 -31.28 15.53 -5.33
CA HIS A 71 -32.55 15.11 -4.74
C HIS A 71 -33.23 14.12 -5.68
N LYS A 72 -33.81 13.07 -5.13
CA LYS A 72 -34.68 12.15 -5.86
C LYS A 72 -35.97 12.88 -6.23
N ALA A 73 -36.66 12.42 -7.27
CA ALA A 73 -37.99 12.93 -7.63
C ALA A 73 -39.00 12.83 -6.47
N THR A 74 -38.79 11.89 -5.54
CA THR A 74 -39.57 11.73 -4.31
C THR A 74 -39.23 12.73 -3.19
N GLY A 75 -38.27 13.64 -3.41
CA GLY A 75 -37.83 14.66 -2.45
C GLY A 75 -36.70 14.22 -1.50
N GLY A 76 -36.32 12.94 -1.49
CA GLY A 76 -35.22 12.44 -0.66
C GLY A 76 -33.83 12.92 -1.14
N LYS A 77 -32.92 13.25 -0.22
CA LYS A 77 -31.53 13.60 -0.55
C LYS A 77 -30.78 12.41 -1.15
N ALA A 78 -29.88 12.69 -2.09
CA ALA A 78 -29.00 11.71 -2.71
C ALA A 78 -27.57 12.26 -2.85
N GLU A 79 -26.62 11.35 -2.77
CA GLU A 79 -25.19 11.61 -2.92
C GLU A 79 -24.62 10.58 -3.90
N VAL A 80 -23.86 11.03 -4.89
CA VAL A 80 -23.34 10.20 -5.98
C VAL A 80 -21.84 10.37 -6.08
N PHE A 81 -21.11 9.24 -6.20
CA PHE A 81 -19.68 9.21 -6.47
C PHE A 81 -19.43 8.63 -7.86
N LEU A 82 -18.88 9.43 -8.76
CA LEU A 82 -18.45 8.99 -10.09
C LEU A 82 -17.16 8.17 -9.97
N LEU A 83 -17.25 6.86 -10.15
CA LEU A 83 -16.10 5.97 -10.01
C LEU A 83 -15.25 5.89 -11.29
N LYS A 84 -15.91 5.98 -12.44
CA LYS A 84 -15.29 5.85 -13.75
C LYS A 84 -16.14 6.55 -14.81
N GLN A 85 -15.52 7.38 -15.65
CA GLN A 85 -16.14 7.86 -16.88
C GLN A 85 -16.15 6.73 -17.91
N LEU A 86 -17.32 6.45 -18.48
CA LEU A 86 -17.47 5.55 -19.63
C LEU A 86 -17.62 6.43 -20.87
N ASP A 87 -16.95 6.05 -21.95
CA ASP A 87 -17.12 6.67 -23.27
C ASP A 87 -18.43 6.23 -23.94
#